data_AF-A0A8T4WUM7-F1
#
_entry.id   AF-A0A8T4WUM7-F1
#
_cell.length_a   1.000
_cell.length_b   1.000
_cell.length_c   1.000
_cell.angle_alpha   90.00
_cell.angle_beta   90.00
_cell.angle_gamma   90.00
#
_symmetry.space_group_name_H-M   'P 1'
#
loop_
_entity.id
_entity.type
_entity.pdbx_description
1 polymer ?
#
loop_
_entity_poly.entity_id
_entity_poly.type
_entity_poly.pdbx_seq_one_letter_code
_entity_poly.pdbx_strand_id
1 'polypeptide(L)'
;MLIFVGLGLQSNGLSIRGLESLEDADSIYAELYTSLIPDSSLSNLSDEIGEEIKVLDRERIEDDPSEVLESASKGKTILLVPGDPMIATTHIDLRLRAEKAGIETKIIHGASIETAAPGLVGL
;
A
#
# COMPACT_ATOMS: atom_id res chain seq x y z
N MET A 1 12.00 7.83 0.04
CA MET A 1 10.85 7.94 -0.87
C MET A 1 9.74 7.04 -0.35
N LEU A 2 8.48 7.48 -0.41
CA LEU A 2 7.31 6.69 -0.03
C LEU A 2 6.50 6.28 -1.27
N ILE A 3 6.30 4.98 -1.47
CA ILE A 3 5.52 4.44 -2.59
C ILE A 3 4.23 3.81 -2.05
N PHE A 4 3.10 4.28 -2.55
CA PHE A 4 1.78 3.68 -2.28
C PHE A 4 1.48 2.66 -3.37
N VAL A 5 1.17 1.42 -3.01
CA VAL A 5 0.98 0.32 -3.97
C VAL A 5 -0.33 -0.38 -3.71
N GLY A 6 -1.20 -0.41 -4.72
CA GLY A 6 -2.47 -1.13 -4.67
C GLY A 6 -2.27 -2.64 -4.83
N LEU A 7 -2.79 -3.41 -3.87
CA LEU A 7 -2.83 -4.87 -3.91
C LEU A 7 -3.94 -5.41 -4.84
N GLY A 8 -4.87 -4.56 -5.26
CA GLY A 8 -6.06 -4.99 -5.98
C GLY A 8 -7.07 -5.70 -5.08
N LEU A 9 -8.01 -6.44 -5.69
CA LEU A 9 -9.16 -7.05 -5.01
C LEU A 9 -8.97 -8.52 -4.63
N GLN A 10 -7.89 -9.14 -5.10
CA GLN A 10 -7.62 -10.57 -4.94
C GLN A 10 -6.14 -10.79 -4.65
N SER A 11 -5.78 -11.98 -4.18
CA SER A 11 -4.42 -12.34 -3.79
C SER A 11 -3.38 -12.21 -4.91
N ASN A 12 -3.80 -12.25 -6.17
CA ASN A 12 -3.00 -12.06 -7.38
C ASN A 12 -3.34 -10.74 -8.12
N GLY A 13 -3.94 -9.78 -7.41
CA GLY A 13 -4.37 -8.50 -7.97
C GLY A 13 -3.25 -7.46 -8.08
N LEU A 14 -2.09 -7.73 -7.49
CA LEU A 14 -0.93 -6.84 -7.55
C LEU A 14 -0.43 -6.73 -9.00
N SER A 15 -0.23 -5.50 -9.48
CA SER A 15 0.30 -5.29 -10.82
C SER A 15 1.78 -5.71 -10.91
N ILE A 16 2.25 -6.05 -12.11
CA ILE A 16 3.68 -6.33 -12.36
C ILE A 16 4.56 -5.17 -11.88
N ARG A 17 4.15 -3.92 -12.16
CA ARG A 17 4.85 -2.72 -11.68
C ARG A 17 4.85 -2.63 -10.15
N GLY A 18 3.78 -3.07 -9.49
CA GLY A 18 3.70 -3.17 -8.04
C GLY A 18 4.71 -4.17 -7.50
N LEU A 19 4.75 -5.38 -8.07
CA LEU A 19 5.71 -6.42 -7.71
C LEU A 19 7.16 -5.98 -7.93
N GLU A 20 7.50 -5.44 -9.10
CA GLU A 20 8.82 -4.86 -9.40
C GLU A 20 9.19 -3.73 -8.43
N SER A 21 8.19 -2.99 -7.92
CA SER A 21 8.46 -1.94 -6.95
C SER A 21 8.86 -2.49 -5.58
N LEU A 22 8.46 -3.72 -5.23
CA LEU A 22 8.83 -4.37 -3.97
C LEU A 22 10.30 -4.81 -3.96
N GLU A 23 10.88 -5.07 -5.12
CA GLU A 23 12.32 -5.36 -5.25
C GLU A 23 13.14 -4.20 -4.69
N ASP A 24 14.18 -4.50 -3.89
CA ASP A 24 15.06 -3.51 -3.24
C ASP A 24 14.34 -2.49 -2.34
N ALA A 25 13.16 -2.83 -1.79
CA ALA A 25 12.51 -1.99 -0.80
C ALA A 25 13.23 -2.10 0.57
N ASP A 26 13.57 -0.98 1.18
CA ASP A 26 14.20 -0.97 2.51
C ASP A 26 13.17 -1.25 3.64
N SER A 27 11.89 -0.97 3.38
CA SER A 27 10.81 -1.22 4.33
C SER A 27 9.49 -1.41 3.60
N ILE A 28 8.77 -2.48 3.94
CA ILE A 28 7.46 -2.79 3.37
C ILE A 28 6.43 -2.83 4.50
N TYR A 29 5.45 -1.94 4.39
CA TYR A 29 4.30 -1.87 5.28
C TYR A 29 3.04 -2.29 4.53
N ALA A 30 2.05 -2.80 5.26
CA ALA A 30 0.71 -3.02 4.74
C ALA A 30 -0.32 -2.50 5.74
N GLU A 31 -1.47 -2.05 5.23
CA GLU A 31 -2.65 -1.83 6.06
C GLU A 31 -3.78 -2.77 5.61
N LEU A 32 -4.57 -3.27 6.56
CA LEU A 32 -5.67 -4.22 6.32
C LEU A 32 -6.99 -3.73 6.89
N TYR A 33 -7.08 -2.47 7.33
CA TYR A 33 -8.27 -1.93 7.98
C TYR A 33 -9.19 -1.21 7.01
N THR A 34 -8.70 -0.81 5.82
CA THR A 34 -9.55 -0.20 4.79
C THR A 34 -10.34 -1.24 4.00
N SER A 35 -9.78 -2.44 3.81
CA SER A 35 -10.47 -3.59 3.20
C SER A 35 -9.82 -4.91 3.62
N LEU A 36 -10.64 -5.96 3.60
CA LEU A 36 -10.20 -7.31 3.90
C LEU A 36 -9.50 -7.92 2.68
N ILE A 37 -8.26 -8.36 2.87
CA ILE A 37 -7.59 -9.35 2.02
C ILE A 37 -7.32 -10.56 2.91
N PRO A 38 -7.47 -11.81 2.42
CA PRO A 38 -7.14 -12.98 3.22
C PRO A 38 -5.69 -12.89 3.73
N ASP A 39 -5.46 -13.14 5.03
CA ASP A 39 -4.13 -13.09 5.66
C ASP A 39 -3.09 -13.93 4.91
N SER A 40 -3.52 -15.05 4.34
CA SER A 40 -2.69 -15.93 3.50
C SER A 40 -2.12 -15.24 2.26
N SER A 41 -2.71 -14.13 1.80
CA SER A 41 -2.24 -13.40 0.63
C SER A 41 -0.97 -12.60 0.95
N LEU A 42 -0.90 -11.97 2.12
CA LEU A 42 0.29 -11.22 2.53
C LEU A 42 1.43 -12.16 2.93
N SER A 43 1.15 -13.28 3.59
CA SER A 43 2.19 -14.26 3.91
C SER A 43 2.81 -14.83 2.64
N ASN A 44 1.99 -15.21 1.66
CA ASN A 44 2.48 -15.71 0.38
C ASN A 44 3.29 -14.66 -0.37
N LEU A 45 2.87 -13.40 -0.34
CA LEU A 45 3.61 -12.30 -0.97
C LEU A 45 4.96 -12.09 -0.28
N SER A 46 4.99 -12.10 1.05
CA SER A 46 6.22 -12.01 1.85
C SER A 46 7.19 -13.16 1.54
N ASP A 47 6.68 -14.39 1.43
CA ASP A 47 7.46 -15.56 1.02
C ASP A 47 8.00 -15.44 -0.42
N GLU A 48 7.21 -14.89 -1.34
CA GLU A 48 7.58 -14.72 -2.75
C GLU A 48 8.67 -13.66 -2.94
N ILE A 49 8.58 -12.54 -2.22
CA ILE A 49 9.57 -11.45 -2.31
C ILE A 49 10.79 -11.66 -1.40
N GLY A 50 10.69 -12.57 -0.42
CA GLY A 50 11.76 -12.85 0.55
C GLY A 50 11.99 -11.73 1.58
N GLU A 51 11.04 -10.82 1.72
CA GLU A 51 11.10 -9.64 2.61
C GLU A 51 9.92 -9.66 3.59
N GLU A 52 10.14 -9.18 4.81
CA GLU A 52 9.10 -9.07 5.83
C GLU A 52 8.13 -7.93 5.51
N ILE A 53 6.83 -8.22 5.54
CA ILE A 53 5.77 -7.21 5.41
C ILE A 53 5.21 -6.89 6.79
N LYS A 54 5.43 -5.66 7.28
CA LYS A 54 4.90 -5.23 8.57
C LYS A 54 3.49 -4.65 8.42
N VAL A 55 2.51 -5.30 9.05
CA VAL A 55 1.13 -4.78 9.07
C VAL A 55 1.00 -3.67 10.12
N LEU A 56 0.45 -2.53 9.70
CA LEU A 56 0.16 -1.37 10.54
C LEU A 56 -1.35 -1.21 10.73
N ASP A 57 -1.74 -0.78 11.93
CA ASP A 57 -3.11 -0.43 12.23
C ASP A 57 -3.43 1.02 11.83
N ARG A 58 -4.67 1.43 12.05
CA ARG A 58 -5.13 2.78 11.71
C ARG A 58 -4.37 3.86 12.46
N GLU A 59 -4.11 3.67 13.75
CA GLU A 59 -3.45 4.68 14.60
C GLU A 59 -2.04 4.99 14.05
N ARG A 60 -1.31 3.96 13.62
CA ARG A 60 0.04 4.09 13.05
C ARG A 60 0.09 4.67 11.63
N ILE A 61 -1.05 4.86 10.97
CA ILE A 61 -1.14 5.47 9.63
C ILE A 61 -1.78 6.87 9.69
N GLU A 62 -2.85 7.03 10.47
CA GLU A 62 -3.65 8.26 10.53
C GLU A 62 -3.16 9.22 11.62
N ASP A 63 -3.03 8.71 12.85
CA ASP A 63 -2.76 9.54 14.02
C ASP A 63 -1.26 9.82 14.14
N ASP A 64 -0.44 8.76 14.15
CA ASP A 64 1.01 8.82 14.27
C ASP A 64 1.75 8.02 13.17
N PRO A 65 1.90 8.59 11.96
CA PRO A 65 2.65 7.97 10.87
C PRO A 65 4.16 8.14 10.98
N SER A 66 4.69 8.49 12.17
CA SER A 66 6.12 8.75 12.37
C SER A 66 7.01 7.63 11.87
N GLU A 67 6.62 6.38 12.12
CA GLU A 67 7.37 5.20 11.67
C GLU A 67 7.50 5.14 10.14
N VAL A 68 6.38 5.29 9.41
CA VAL A 68 6.39 5.23 7.94
C VAL A 68 7.18 6.39 7.34
N LEU A 69 7.01 7.59 7.90
CA LEU A 69 7.72 8.78 7.44
C LEU A 69 9.21 8.72 7.75
N GLU A 70 9.60 8.19 8.90
CA GLU A 70 11.00 8.01 9.27
C GLU A 70 11.68 7.00 8.35
N SER A 71 11.06 5.84 8.11
CA SER A 71 11.57 4.86 7.15
C SER A 71 11.70 5.46 5.75
N ALA A 72 10.68 6.19 5.28
CA ALA A 72 10.69 6.81 3.96
C ALA A 72 11.71 7.95 3.84
N SER A 73 12.17 8.54 4.96
CA SER A 73 13.25 9.53 4.97
C SER A 73 14.64 8.90 4.82
N LYS A 74 14.78 7.61 5.21
CA LYS A 74 16.04 6.86 5.18
C LYS A 74 16.21 6.02 3.92
N GLY A 75 15.12 5.59 3.31
CA GLY A 75 15.15 4.65 2.19
C GLY A 75 13.88 4.62 1.34
N LYS A 76 13.79 3.59 0.49
CA LYS A 76 12.62 3.24 -0.30
C LYS A 76 11.62 2.49 0.59
N THR A 77 10.54 3.17 0.94
CA THR A 77 9.48 2.63 1.78
C THR A 77 8.21 2.42 0.98
N ILE A 78 7.57 1.28 1.19
CA ILE A 78 6.35 0.88 0.49
C ILE A 78 5.21 0.76 1.48
N LEU A 79 4.05 1.31 1.11
CA LEU A 79 2.78 1.06 1.79
C LEU A 79 1.85 0.32 0.83
N LEU A 80 1.65 -0.97 1.11
CA LEU A 80 0.70 -1.84 0.44
C LEU A 80 -0.72 -1.56 0.95
N VAL A 81 -1.64 -1.32 0.03
CA VAL A 81 -3.03 -0.95 0.32
C VAL A 81 -3.96 -1.88 -0.45
N PRO A 82 -4.93 -2.55 0.21
CA PRO A 82 -6.02 -3.25 -0.45
C PRO A 82 -6.76 -2.40 -1.49
N GLY A 83 -6.98 -2.95 -2.68
CA GLY A 83 -7.61 -2.22 -3.77
C GLY A 83 -6.68 -1.20 -4.42
N ASP A 84 -7.11 0.05 -4.48
CA ASP A 84 -6.33 1.18 -4.98
C ASP A 84 -6.01 2.18 -3.85
N PRO A 85 -4.75 2.63 -3.69
CA PRO A 85 -4.36 3.46 -2.56
C PRO A 85 -5.11 4.79 -2.43
N MET A 86 -5.55 5.39 -3.54
CA MET A 86 -6.09 6.75 -3.56
C MET A 86 -7.62 6.79 -3.56
N ILE A 87 -8.29 5.64 -3.55
CA ILE A 87 -9.75 5.55 -3.39
C ILE A 87 -10.15 5.83 -1.93
N ALA A 88 -9.37 5.34 -0.97
CA ALA A 88 -9.53 5.70 0.43
C ALA A 88 -8.84 7.06 0.72
N THR A 89 -9.59 8.02 1.26
CA THR A 89 -9.09 9.39 1.51
C THR A 89 -7.98 9.45 2.56
N THR A 90 -7.85 8.42 3.39
CA THR A 90 -6.84 8.32 4.46
C THR A 90 -5.41 8.43 3.94
N HIS A 91 -5.09 7.74 2.84
CA HIS A 91 -3.72 7.72 2.31
C HIS A 91 -3.31 9.05 1.68
N ILE A 92 -4.28 9.88 1.29
CA ILE A 92 -4.02 11.23 0.76
C ILE A 92 -3.41 12.11 1.85
N ASP A 93 -3.90 12.01 3.09
CA ASP A 93 -3.34 12.78 4.21
C ASP A 93 -1.89 12.38 4.50
N LEU A 94 -1.60 11.07 4.55
CA LEU A 94 -0.22 10.57 4.71
C LEU A 94 0.69 11.07 3.59
N ARG A 95 0.21 11.04 2.34
CA ARG A 95 0.97 11.56 1.19
C ARG A 95 1.29 13.05 1.34
N LEU A 96 0.32 13.86 1.76
CA LEU A 96 0.52 15.29 2.00
C LEU A 96 1.50 15.56 3.15
N ARG A 97 1.46 14.74 4.23
CA ARG A 97 2.44 14.83 5.33
C ARG A 97 3.85 14.49 4.85
N ALA A 98 4.01 13.45 4.03
CA ALA A 98 5.28 13.07 3.41
C ALA A 98 5.84 14.19 2.53
N GLU A 99 5.03 14.77 1.64
CA GLU A 99 5.44 15.88 0.79
C GLU A 99 5.86 17.11 1.60
N LYS A 100 5.12 17.46 2.66
CA LYS A 100 5.50 18.56 3.59
C LYS A 100 6.82 18.31 4.30
N ALA A 101 7.17 17.05 4.55
CA ALA A 101 8.44 16.64 5.13
C ALA A 101 9.58 16.56 4.10
N GLY A 102 9.33 16.88 2.83
CA GLY A 102 10.32 16.79 1.76
C GLY A 102 10.58 15.37 1.26
N ILE A 103 9.69 14.42 1.59
CA ILE A 103 9.78 13.03 1.14
C ILE A 103 9.08 12.90 -0.21
N GLU A 104 9.80 12.43 -1.23
CA GLU A 104 9.21 12.12 -2.53
C GLU A 104 8.16 11.01 -2.40
N THR A 105 7.01 11.18 -3.06
CA THR A 105 5.94 10.18 -3.06
C THR A 105 5.66 9.67 -4.47
N LYS A 106 5.29 8.38 -4.58
CA LYS A 106 4.88 7.73 -5.83
C LYS A 106 3.64 6.87 -5.60
N ILE A 107 2.80 6.75 -6.62
CA ILE A 107 1.59 5.93 -6.57
C ILE A 107 1.68 4.85 -7.65
N ILE A 108 1.40 3.62 -7.29
CA ILE A 108 1.17 2.48 -8.18
C ILE A 108 -0.25 2.01 -7.92
N HIS A 109 -1.11 2.27 -8.91
CA HIS A 109 -2.53 1.97 -8.84
C HIS A 109 -2.82 0.47 -8.82
N GLY A 110 -3.98 0.11 -8.26
CA GLY A 110 -4.51 -1.24 -8.20
C GLY A 110 -5.96 -1.30 -8.67
N ALA A 111 -6.49 -2.51 -8.87
CA ALA A 111 -7.90 -2.69 -9.15
C ALA A 111 -8.75 -2.27 -7.92
N SER A 112 -9.84 -1.53 -8.12
CA SER A 112 -10.69 -1.05 -7.04
C SER A 112 -12.11 -1.61 -7.14
N ILE A 113 -12.77 -1.75 -5.99
CA ILE A 113 -14.16 -2.19 -5.91
C ILE A 113 -15.10 -1.16 -6.56
N GLU A 114 -14.73 0.12 -6.51
CA GLU A 114 -15.47 1.23 -7.13
C GLU A 114 -15.61 1.04 -8.65
N THR A 115 -14.66 0.36 -9.29
CA THR A 115 -14.73 0.06 -10.73
C THR A 115 -15.21 -1.36 -10.99
N ALA A 116 -14.82 -2.33 -10.17
CA ALA A 116 -15.18 -3.74 -10.36
C ALA A 116 -16.65 -4.02 -10.08
N ALA A 117 -17.24 -3.43 -9.04
CA ALA A 117 -18.62 -3.65 -8.65
C ALA A 117 -19.62 -3.24 -9.75
N PRO A 118 -19.60 -2.00 -10.30
CA PRO A 118 -20.50 -1.63 -11.40
C PRO A 118 -20.25 -2.47 -12.65
N GLY A 119 -18.99 -2.76 -12.97
CA GLY A 119 -18.63 -3.61 -14.12
C GLY A 119 -19.19 -5.04 -14.04
N LEU A 120 -19.26 -5.62 -12.83
CA LEU A 120 -19.82 -6.95 -12.61
C LEU A 120 -21.33 -7.02 -12.87
N VAL A 121 -22.06 -5.92 -12.64
CA VAL A 121 -23.51 -5.84 -12.83
C VAL A 121 -23.92 -5.14 -14.13
N GLY A 122 -22.96 -4.67 -14.93
CA GLY A 122 -23.19 -4.02 -16.22
C GLY A 122 -23.72 -2.58 -16.13
N LEU A 123 -23.39 -1.85 -15.05
CA LEU A 123 -23.75 -0.45 -14.84
C LEU A 123 -22.70 0.53 -15.39
#